data_AF-A0A954U9K8-F1
#
_entry.id   AF-A0A954U9K8-F1
#
_cell.length_a   1.000
_cell.length_b   1.000
_cell.length_c   1.000
_cell.angle_alpha   90.00
_cell.angle_beta   90.00
_cell.angle_gamma   90.00
#
_symmetry.space_group_name_H-M   'P 1'
#
loop_
_entity.id
_entity.type
_entity.pdbx_description
1 polymer ?
#
loop_
_entity_poly.entity_id
_entity_poly.type
_entity_poly.pdbx_seq_one_letter_code
_entity_poly.pdbx_strand_id
1 'polypeptide(L)'
;FANEDGSGGMLGRGILRLVVVLSIWGASPLVVGSSAADANRLTYLDHPCDPYYVHRQFPKLTTPQWVGEAGVEAVVTLAIDDMRDPAKYEAYLRPILERLKQIDGRAPVSIMTCNVSPDEPQLRRWIAEGLSIEVHTVDHPCPLLQGGDFDKARGTYDRCVDLMASIPGNHPVAFRMPCCDSRNTPSPRFWTEIFNRTTKPGNFLQADSSVFNITTPGDTSLPRTLVRDDDGGERFRKYLPFPSFVNTIEDYPYPYVIGRMCWEFPCVVPSDWEAQNLQRPNNPRTVADMQAALDVTVLKQGTFNLVFHPHGWIRNDQVVELIDHAVKKHGRKVKFLTFREAVERMNKHLLAGQPLRNERGGDNGVRLLDLNGDGFLDVVHGGEAAGKTRVWTPTELSWRECETPAPLVDAGSVVGDELAVARFGIVRDDSAVSLFTLAAESGDADSPRWRCFSFVDGEWQPDERLVAGLPQLPSSSLAGMCFRDLDGDGRAEFMASDATINVVYRYDSERASWSRLPFAVPDGVTIADARGRDAGLRFVDVNDDGRDDLVFSNGERFSVHLFASMTDGWSRAGIAGRRGDGAVSVPMIVRPDGTNSGAWVHSGKLWFQNEQTNQLPDGVDRISFAELLGAAKE
;
A
#
# COMPACT_ATOMS: atom_id res chain seq x y z
N PHE A 1 68.20 11.16 21.08
CA PHE A 1 69.53 10.78 21.61
C PHE A 1 70.09 9.70 20.72
N ALA A 2 71.14 10.04 19.99
CA ALA A 2 71.85 9.17 19.06
C ALA A 2 72.78 8.20 19.82
N ASN A 3 73.11 7.08 19.16
CA ASN A 3 74.39 6.35 19.12
C ASN A 3 74.05 4.92 18.62
N GLU A 4 74.31 4.54 17.37
CA GLU A 4 75.59 4.18 16.73
C GLU A 4 76.26 2.88 17.27
N ASP A 5 76.46 1.99 16.30
CA ASP A 5 77.65 1.16 16.02
C ASP A 5 77.82 -0.27 16.56
N GLY A 6 78.25 -1.14 15.63
CA GLY A 6 79.13 -2.27 15.96
C GLY A 6 78.98 -3.57 15.14
N SER A 7 79.31 -3.53 13.85
CA SER A 7 80.00 -4.54 13.01
C SER A 7 80.14 -6.04 13.42
N GLY A 8 79.91 -6.93 12.45
CA GLY A 8 80.87 -7.99 12.06
C GLY A 8 80.38 -9.46 12.10
N GLY A 9 80.49 -10.19 10.98
CA GLY A 9 80.63 -11.66 11.02
C GLY A 9 79.96 -12.50 9.92
N MET A 10 80.74 -12.78 8.87
CA MET A 10 80.64 -13.82 7.81
C MET A 10 79.72 -15.06 7.98
N LEU A 11 78.91 -15.28 6.93
CA LEU A 11 78.74 -16.50 6.09
C LEU A 11 78.75 -17.91 6.73
N GLY A 12 77.59 -18.57 6.68
CA GLY A 12 77.45 -20.04 6.79
C GLY A 12 76.05 -20.51 6.40
N ARG A 13 75.95 -21.24 5.28
CA ARG A 13 74.71 -21.70 4.63
C ARG A 13 73.90 -22.66 5.51
N GLY A 14 72.60 -22.39 5.66
CA GLY A 14 71.60 -23.34 6.12
C GLY A 14 70.23 -22.99 5.53
N ILE A 15 69.73 -23.84 4.63
CA ILE A 15 68.39 -23.71 4.03
C ILE A 15 67.36 -23.97 5.14
N LEU A 16 66.72 -22.90 5.62
CA LEU A 16 65.56 -22.99 6.51
C LEU A 16 64.31 -22.64 5.69
N ARG A 17 63.45 -23.63 5.45
CA ARG A 17 62.11 -23.42 4.92
C ARG A 17 61.31 -22.62 5.95
N LEU A 18 61.12 -21.33 5.69
CA LEU A 18 60.22 -20.49 6.47
C LEU A 18 58.78 -20.83 6.07
N VAL A 19 58.08 -21.56 6.94
CA VAL A 19 56.62 -21.64 6.91
C VAL A 19 56.10 -20.26 7.28
N VAL A 20 55.58 -19.53 6.30
CA VAL A 20 54.82 -18.30 6.55
C VAL A 20 53.49 -18.72 7.17
N VAL A 21 53.40 -18.62 8.50
CA VAL A 21 52.12 -18.63 9.21
C VAL A 21 51.46 -17.29 8.91
N LEU A 22 50.63 -17.26 7.86
CA LEU A 22 49.64 -16.22 7.65
C LEU A 22 48.69 -16.24 8.85
N SER A 23 48.90 -15.29 9.76
CA SER A 23 48.00 -15.02 10.87
C SER A 23 46.74 -14.39 10.28
N ILE A 24 45.79 -15.22 9.87
CA ILE A 24 44.44 -14.80 9.54
C ILE A 24 43.84 -14.30 10.85
N TRP A 25 43.77 -12.98 11.02
CA TRP A 25 42.84 -12.40 11.98
C TRP A 25 41.45 -12.77 11.48
N GLY A 26 40.86 -13.79 12.10
CA GLY A 26 39.46 -14.12 11.94
C GLY A 26 38.66 -12.91 12.39
N ALA A 27 38.15 -12.14 11.44
CA ALA A 27 36.99 -11.32 11.68
C ALA A 27 35.88 -12.29 12.08
N SER A 28 35.59 -12.36 13.38
CA SER A 28 34.30 -12.88 13.82
C SER A 28 33.25 -12.12 13.01
N PRO A 29 32.37 -12.81 12.26
CA PRO A 29 31.22 -12.11 11.72
C PRO A 29 30.54 -11.48 12.92
N LEU A 30 30.34 -10.16 12.88
CA LEU A 30 29.28 -9.57 13.67
C LEU A 30 28.05 -10.38 13.27
N VAL A 31 27.64 -11.28 14.17
CA VAL A 31 26.26 -11.72 14.24
C VAL A 31 25.54 -10.42 14.56
N VAL A 32 25.11 -9.74 13.49
CA VAL A 32 23.97 -8.85 13.56
C VAL A 32 22.92 -9.76 14.17
N GLY A 33 22.59 -9.55 15.44
CA GLY A 33 21.48 -10.26 16.04
C GLY A 33 20.32 -10.05 15.09
N SER A 34 19.82 -11.12 14.48
CA SER A 34 18.55 -11.04 13.80
C SER A 34 17.59 -10.51 14.86
N SER A 35 17.06 -9.31 14.67
CA SER A 35 15.71 -9.08 15.19
C SER A 35 14.92 -10.31 14.76
N ALA A 36 14.24 -11.00 15.69
CA ALA A 36 13.33 -12.06 15.30
C ALA A 36 12.54 -11.56 14.10
N ALA A 37 12.49 -12.35 13.02
CA ALA A 37 11.83 -11.89 11.81
C ALA A 37 10.39 -11.52 12.19
N ASP A 38 9.97 -10.31 11.86
CA ASP A 38 8.65 -9.82 12.22
C ASP A 38 7.59 -10.68 11.51
N ALA A 39 6.94 -11.59 12.25
CA ALA A 39 5.90 -12.45 11.72
C ALA A 39 4.61 -11.67 11.41
N ASN A 40 4.47 -10.43 11.93
CA ASN A 40 3.38 -9.54 11.59
C ASN A 40 3.59 -8.75 10.28
N ARG A 41 4.74 -8.91 9.60
CA ARG A 41 5.03 -8.23 8.32
C ARG A 41 4.06 -8.54 7.19
N LEU A 42 3.18 -9.54 7.34
CA LEU A 42 2.16 -9.93 6.35
C LEU A 42 0.73 -9.53 6.73
N THR A 43 0.53 -8.95 7.92
CA THR A 43 -0.83 -8.74 8.45
C THR A 43 -1.67 -7.79 7.60
N TYR A 44 -1.04 -6.86 6.87
CA TYR A 44 -1.70 -5.94 5.93
C TYR A 44 -2.54 -6.64 4.85
N LEU A 45 -2.25 -7.91 4.52
CA LEU A 45 -3.05 -8.71 3.57
C LEU A 45 -4.46 -9.04 4.09
N ASP A 46 -4.63 -9.03 5.41
CA ASP A 46 -5.88 -9.34 6.10
C ASP A 46 -6.73 -8.10 6.41
N HIS A 47 -6.17 -6.89 6.27
CA HIS A 47 -6.94 -5.66 6.50
C HIS A 47 -8.02 -5.49 5.41
N PRO A 48 -9.30 -5.21 5.79
CA PRO A 48 -10.38 -5.05 4.81
C PRO A 48 -10.10 -3.95 3.78
N CYS A 49 -9.64 -2.80 4.23
CA CYS A 49 -9.14 -1.70 3.41
C CYS A 49 -8.40 -0.70 4.31
N ASP A 50 -7.07 -0.74 4.27
CA ASP A 50 -6.21 0.30 4.85
C ASP A 50 -5.38 0.92 3.70
N PRO A 51 -5.51 2.22 3.43
CA PRO A 51 -4.77 2.89 2.37
C PRO A 51 -3.45 3.52 2.84
N TYR A 52 -3.13 3.48 4.15
CA TYR A 52 -1.98 4.18 4.74
C TYR A 52 -0.99 3.25 5.47
N TYR A 53 -1.07 1.94 5.25
CA TYR A 53 -0.23 0.94 5.94
C TYR A 53 1.25 0.94 5.53
N VAL A 54 1.60 1.53 4.38
CA VAL A 54 2.98 1.54 3.89
C VAL A 54 3.82 2.62 4.58
N HIS A 55 5.09 2.31 4.83
CA HIS A 55 6.04 3.18 5.52
C HIS A 55 7.46 2.90 5.03
N ARG A 56 8.44 3.67 5.53
CA ARG A 56 9.86 3.58 5.14
C ARG A 56 10.44 2.15 5.12
N GLN A 57 10.06 1.29 6.08
CA GLN A 57 10.60 -0.08 6.18
C GLN A 57 9.74 -1.13 5.45
N PHE A 58 8.61 -0.74 4.86
CA PHE A 58 7.78 -1.67 4.10
C PHE A 58 8.56 -2.18 2.86
N PRO A 59 8.38 -3.45 2.44
CA PRO A 59 9.07 -4.00 1.28
C PRO A 59 8.81 -3.19 0.00
N LYS A 60 9.85 -3.01 -0.82
CA LYS A 60 9.82 -2.07 -1.95
C LYS A 60 9.18 -2.70 -3.20
N LEU A 61 8.43 -1.89 -3.95
CA LEU A 61 8.04 -2.17 -5.33
C LEU A 61 8.73 -1.18 -6.28
N THR A 62 10.02 -1.41 -6.51
CA THR A 62 10.87 -0.54 -7.33
C THR A 62 10.48 -0.56 -8.80
N THR A 63 10.74 0.52 -9.53
CA THR A 63 10.46 0.63 -10.96
C THR A 63 11.02 -0.52 -11.81
N PRO A 64 12.26 -1.02 -11.59
CA PRO A 64 12.77 -2.18 -12.32
C PRO A 64 11.91 -3.45 -12.22
N GLN A 65 11.16 -3.65 -11.14
CA GLN A 65 10.28 -4.82 -10.95
C GLN A 65 9.15 -4.88 -11.99
N TRP A 66 8.66 -3.73 -12.44
CA TRP A 66 7.40 -3.65 -13.19
C TRP A 66 7.47 -2.88 -14.51
N VAL A 67 8.51 -2.06 -14.73
CA VAL A 67 8.58 -1.21 -15.92
C VAL A 67 8.87 -1.99 -17.21
N GLY A 68 9.55 -3.13 -17.12
CA GLY A 68 9.88 -3.99 -18.26
C GLY A 68 10.86 -3.39 -19.27
N GLU A 69 11.62 -2.36 -18.88
CA GLU A 69 12.54 -1.62 -19.75
C GLU A 69 13.92 -1.48 -19.07
N ALA A 70 14.95 -2.08 -19.66
CA ALA A 70 16.28 -2.16 -19.05
C ALA A 70 16.91 -0.77 -18.87
N GLY A 71 17.44 -0.52 -17.67
CA GLY A 71 18.12 0.73 -17.32
C GLY A 71 17.18 1.87 -16.89
N VAL A 72 15.87 1.65 -16.90
CA VAL A 72 14.90 2.56 -16.27
C VAL A 72 14.86 2.27 -14.78
N GLU A 73 15.15 3.28 -13.97
CA GLU A 73 15.20 3.21 -12.52
C GLU A 73 14.03 3.96 -11.87
N ALA A 74 13.42 4.94 -12.55
CA ALA A 74 12.25 5.66 -12.03
C ALA A 74 11.26 5.99 -13.14
N VAL A 75 9.99 6.08 -12.77
CA VAL A 75 8.91 6.55 -13.66
C VAL A 75 8.39 7.89 -13.20
N VAL A 76 8.20 8.80 -14.15
CA VAL A 76 7.52 10.08 -13.95
C VAL A 76 6.15 10.01 -14.61
N THR A 77 5.11 10.30 -13.84
CA THR A 77 3.78 10.58 -14.38
C THR A 77 3.47 12.06 -14.18
N LEU A 78 3.10 12.73 -15.28
CA LEU A 78 2.64 14.11 -15.26
C LEU A 78 1.12 14.06 -15.38
N ALA A 79 0.42 14.41 -14.31
CA ALA A 79 -1.04 14.34 -14.25
C ALA A 79 -1.65 15.73 -14.00
N ILE A 80 -2.41 16.20 -14.99
CA ILE A 80 -3.09 17.52 -14.95
C ILE A 80 -4.57 17.36 -14.61
N ASP A 81 -5.04 18.12 -13.64
CA ASP A 81 -6.37 17.92 -13.02
C ASP A 81 -7.44 18.89 -13.55
N ASP A 82 -8.69 18.64 -13.15
CA ASP A 82 -9.87 19.50 -13.37
C ASP A 82 -10.40 19.66 -14.80
N MET A 83 -10.02 18.77 -15.73
CA MET A 83 -10.32 19.06 -17.13
C MET A 83 -11.82 19.09 -17.43
N ARG A 84 -12.25 20.25 -17.93
CA ARG A 84 -13.61 20.56 -18.44
C ARG A 84 -13.61 21.28 -19.78
N ASP A 85 -12.51 21.94 -20.11
CA ASP A 85 -12.34 22.75 -21.32
C ASP A 85 -11.07 22.30 -22.07
N PRO A 86 -11.23 21.39 -23.05
CA PRO A 86 -10.09 20.86 -23.79
C PRO A 86 -9.23 21.92 -24.47
N ALA A 87 -9.80 23.05 -24.90
CA ALA A 87 -9.06 24.11 -25.57
C ALA A 87 -8.11 24.85 -24.61
N LYS A 88 -8.58 25.16 -23.39
CA LYS A 88 -7.73 25.74 -22.32
C LYS A 88 -6.57 24.81 -21.97
N TYR A 89 -6.84 23.52 -21.84
CA TYR A 89 -5.84 22.52 -21.47
C TYR A 89 -4.82 22.32 -22.59
N GLU A 90 -5.27 22.28 -23.85
CA GLU A 90 -4.37 22.21 -25.00
C GLU A 90 -3.42 23.41 -25.05
N ALA A 91 -3.93 24.63 -24.87
CA ALA A 91 -3.11 25.83 -24.88
C ALA A 91 -2.03 25.82 -23.77
N TYR A 92 -2.38 25.33 -22.59
CA TYR A 92 -1.44 25.19 -21.47
C TYR A 92 -0.41 24.08 -21.73
N LEU A 93 -0.87 22.90 -22.13
CA LEU A 93 -0.07 21.69 -22.26
C LEU A 93 0.87 21.71 -23.47
N ARG A 94 0.53 22.41 -24.56
CA ARG A 94 1.25 22.28 -25.84
C ARG A 94 2.79 22.35 -25.71
N PRO A 95 3.40 23.31 -24.97
CA PRO A 95 4.85 23.33 -24.78
C PRO A 95 5.40 22.09 -24.06
N ILE A 96 4.66 21.56 -23.08
CA ILE A 96 5.00 20.33 -22.33
C ILE A 96 4.95 19.12 -23.27
N LEU A 97 3.89 19.00 -24.07
CA LEU A 97 3.69 17.87 -24.98
C LEU A 97 4.76 17.84 -26.09
N GLU A 98 5.09 18.99 -26.69
CA GLU A 98 6.17 19.06 -27.68
C GLU A 98 7.53 18.72 -27.07
N ARG A 99 7.79 19.11 -25.82
CA ARG A 99 9.04 18.73 -25.16
C ARG A 99 9.14 17.23 -24.95
N LEU A 100 8.07 16.58 -24.51
CA LEU A 100 8.03 15.13 -24.31
C LEU A 100 8.22 14.36 -25.63
N LYS A 101 7.59 14.82 -26.73
CA LYS A 101 7.78 14.21 -28.06
C LYS A 101 9.21 14.27 -28.55
N GLN A 102 9.94 15.35 -28.22
CA GLN A 102 11.37 15.45 -28.56
C GLN A 102 12.23 14.41 -27.81
N ILE A 103 11.75 13.89 -26.67
CA ILE A 103 12.47 12.92 -25.84
C ILE A 103 12.16 11.49 -26.29
N ASP A 104 10.87 11.15 -26.45
CA ASP A 104 10.41 9.76 -26.60
C ASP A 104 9.44 9.56 -27.80
N GLY A 105 9.30 10.56 -28.68
CA GLY A 105 8.37 10.52 -29.82
C GLY A 105 6.88 10.56 -29.48
N ARG A 106 6.54 10.46 -28.19
CA ARG A 106 5.18 10.49 -27.61
C ARG A 106 5.06 11.63 -26.59
N ALA A 107 3.83 11.96 -26.20
CA ALA A 107 3.55 12.95 -25.18
C ALA A 107 2.80 12.33 -23.97
N PRO A 108 3.48 11.50 -23.14
CA PRO A 108 2.86 10.85 -21.99
C PRO A 108 2.47 11.87 -20.90
N VAL A 109 1.22 12.31 -20.94
CA VAL A 109 0.54 13.11 -19.90
C VAL A 109 -0.82 12.47 -19.63
N SER A 110 -1.18 12.34 -18.37
CA SER A 110 -2.52 11.91 -17.95
C SER A 110 -3.37 13.13 -17.62
N ILE A 111 -4.56 13.23 -18.23
CA ILE A 111 -5.49 14.34 -17.98
C ILE A 111 -6.61 13.81 -17.08
N MET A 112 -6.61 14.20 -15.80
CA MET A 112 -7.69 13.86 -14.87
C MET A 112 -8.90 14.75 -15.19
N THR A 113 -9.93 14.11 -15.75
CA THR A 113 -11.06 14.80 -16.39
C THR A 113 -12.30 14.75 -15.53
N CYS A 114 -12.97 15.89 -15.37
CA CYS A 114 -14.28 15.93 -14.73
C CYS A 114 -15.40 15.65 -15.73
N ASN A 115 -15.51 16.46 -16.79
CA ASN A 115 -16.62 16.40 -17.72
C ASN A 115 -16.23 16.94 -19.10
N VAL A 116 -16.53 16.20 -20.16
CA VAL A 116 -16.24 16.57 -21.56
C VAL A 116 -17.19 15.85 -22.50
N SER A 117 -17.42 16.41 -23.69
CA SER A 117 -18.09 15.67 -24.77
C SER A 117 -17.20 14.52 -25.26
N PRO A 118 -17.68 13.26 -25.29
CA PRO A 118 -16.88 12.13 -25.77
C PRO A 118 -16.42 12.26 -27.22
N ASP A 119 -17.16 13.02 -28.03
CA ASP A 119 -16.88 13.26 -29.44
C ASP A 119 -15.97 14.48 -29.70
N GLU A 120 -15.46 15.13 -28.65
CA GLU A 120 -14.54 16.26 -28.79
C GLU A 120 -13.30 15.88 -29.64
N PRO A 121 -13.06 16.53 -30.80
CA PRO A 121 -11.96 16.18 -31.70
C PRO A 121 -10.56 16.30 -31.07
N GLN A 122 -10.38 17.18 -30.08
CA GLN A 122 -9.11 17.28 -29.36
C GLN A 122 -8.74 16.00 -28.60
N LEU A 123 -9.71 15.27 -28.05
CA LEU A 123 -9.46 14.04 -27.28
C LEU A 123 -8.81 12.96 -28.16
N ARG A 124 -9.31 12.77 -29.38
CA ARG A 124 -8.75 11.80 -30.34
C ARG A 124 -7.32 12.16 -30.74
N ARG A 125 -7.02 13.47 -30.90
CA ARG A 125 -5.66 13.95 -31.19
C ARG A 125 -4.71 13.66 -30.04
N TRP A 126 -5.12 13.96 -28.80
CA TRP A 126 -4.32 13.66 -27.61
C TRP A 126 -4.04 12.17 -27.43
N ILE A 127 -5.06 11.31 -27.60
CA ILE A 127 -4.87 9.85 -27.52
C ILE A 127 -3.87 9.37 -28.59
N ALA A 128 -3.96 9.89 -29.83
CA ALA A 128 -3.00 9.56 -30.88
C ALA A 128 -1.57 10.08 -30.61
N GLU A 129 -1.43 11.16 -29.84
CA GLU A 129 -0.14 11.71 -29.40
C GLU A 129 0.46 10.96 -28.18
N GLY A 130 -0.31 10.09 -27.53
CA GLY A 130 0.14 9.26 -26.40
C GLY A 130 -0.32 9.74 -25.01
N LEU A 131 -1.30 10.64 -24.92
CA LEU A 131 -1.91 11.02 -23.65
C LEU A 131 -2.97 10.00 -23.21
N SER A 132 -3.31 10.01 -21.92
CA SER A 132 -4.48 9.29 -21.38
C SER A 132 -5.50 10.26 -20.79
N ILE A 133 -6.79 9.92 -20.91
CA ILE A 133 -7.89 10.71 -20.34
C ILE A 133 -8.49 9.91 -19.19
N GLU A 134 -8.23 10.38 -17.97
CA GLU A 134 -8.49 9.68 -16.70
C GLU A 134 -9.64 10.33 -15.91
N VAL A 135 -10.01 9.77 -14.77
CA VAL A 135 -11.26 10.10 -14.06
C VAL A 135 -11.01 11.06 -12.87
N HIS A 136 -11.83 12.12 -12.76
CA HIS A 136 -11.75 13.11 -11.66
C HIS A 136 -13.11 13.52 -11.06
N THR A 137 -14.15 12.69 -11.23
CA THR A 137 -15.58 12.96 -10.91
C THR A 137 -16.24 14.07 -11.74
N VAL A 138 -17.53 13.94 -12.06
CA VAL A 138 -18.24 14.91 -12.91
C VAL A 138 -18.40 16.27 -12.22
N ASP A 139 -18.79 16.25 -10.95
CA ASP A 139 -19.21 17.46 -10.23
C ASP A 139 -18.04 18.12 -9.47
N HIS A 140 -16.90 17.44 -9.34
CA HIS A 140 -15.75 17.87 -8.54
C HIS A 140 -16.15 18.34 -7.10
N PRO A 141 -16.84 17.48 -6.31
CA PRO A 141 -17.14 17.79 -4.92
C PRO A 141 -15.88 17.78 -4.05
N CYS A 142 -15.77 18.71 -3.12
CA CYS A 142 -14.59 18.91 -2.27
C CYS A 142 -14.99 19.09 -0.79
N PRO A 143 -14.95 18.04 0.06
CA PRO A 143 -14.52 16.66 -0.21
C PRO A 143 -15.54 15.85 -1.04
N LEU A 144 -15.17 14.66 -1.54
CA LEU A 144 -16.08 13.80 -2.31
C LEU A 144 -17.26 13.31 -1.47
N LEU A 145 -16.96 12.69 -0.33
CA LEU A 145 -17.96 12.21 0.62
C LEU A 145 -18.41 13.40 1.48
N GLN A 146 -19.60 13.94 1.19
CA GLN A 146 -20.17 15.08 1.94
C GLN A 146 -21.69 15.17 1.86
N GLY A 147 -22.27 15.99 2.75
CA GLY A 147 -23.66 16.41 2.67
C GLY A 147 -24.68 15.36 3.09
N GLY A 148 -24.26 14.30 3.77
CA GLY A 148 -25.12 13.20 4.19
C GLY A 148 -25.59 12.30 3.04
N ASP A 149 -25.03 12.45 1.84
CA ASP A 149 -25.55 11.85 0.61
C ASP A 149 -24.49 10.97 -0.09
N PHE A 150 -24.43 9.70 0.33
CA PHE A 150 -23.51 8.72 -0.24
C PHE A 150 -23.83 8.40 -1.71
N ASP A 151 -25.11 8.33 -2.07
CA ASP A 151 -25.54 8.02 -3.44
C ASP A 151 -25.13 9.11 -4.43
N LYS A 152 -25.15 10.39 -4.01
CA LYS A 152 -24.61 11.49 -4.80
C LYS A 152 -23.10 11.39 -4.99
N ALA A 153 -22.36 11.06 -3.93
CA ALA A 153 -20.91 10.87 -4.01
C ALA A 153 -20.54 9.72 -4.96
N ARG A 154 -21.19 8.56 -4.81
CA ARG A 154 -21.04 7.44 -5.75
C ARG A 154 -21.44 7.82 -7.16
N GLY A 155 -22.59 8.48 -7.32
CA GLY A 155 -23.13 8.84 -8.62
C GLY A 155 -22.21 9.75 -9.41
N THR A 156 -21.51 10.70 -8.77
CA THR A 156 -20.59 11.60 -9.48
C THR A 156 -19.32 10.90 -9.98
N TYR A 157 -18.88 9.88 -9.24
CA TYR A 157 -17.78 8.99 -9.65
C TYR A 157 -18.22 8.09 -10.80
N ASP A 158 -19.32 7.34 -10.63
CA ASP A 158 -19.82 6.37 -11.62
C ASP A 158 -20.07 7.04 -12.98
N ARG A 159 -20.73 8.22 -12.98
CA ARG A 159 -20.96 8.99 -14.22
C ARG A 159 -19.66 9.41 -14.90
N CYS A 160 -18.61 9.71 -14.13
CA CYS A 160 -17.34 10.14 -14.69
C CYS A 160 -16.58 8.96 -15.31
N VAL A 161 -16.56 7.81 -14.62
CA VAL A 161 -16.01 6.56 -15.16
C VAL A 161 -16.70 6.19 -16.47
N ASP A 162 -18.03 6.15 -16.49
CA ASP A 162 -18.81 5.81 -17.68
C ASP A 162 -18.59 6.82 -18.81
N LEU A 163 -18.48 8.11 -18.49
CA LEU A 163 -18.20 9.16 -19.47
C LEU A 163 -16.79 8.99 -20.08
N MET A 164 -15.75 8.76 -19.28
CA MET A 164 -14.39 8.58 -19.79
C MET A 164 -14.25 7.30 -20.61
N ALA A 165 -14.95 6.23 -20.22
CA ALA A 165 -15.00 4.97 -20.96
C ALA A 165 -15.74 5.12 -22.31
N SER A 166 -16.64 6.11 -22.44
CA SER A 166 -17.36 6.36 -23.69
C SER A 166 -16.56 7.13 -24.75
N ILE A 167 -15.40 7.69 -24.41
CA ILE A 167 -14.53 8.42 -25.35
C ILE A 167 -13.91 7.40 -26.34
N PRO A 168 -14.08 7.57 -27.67
CA PRO A 168 -13.55 6.62 -28.65
C PRO A 168 -12.02 6.45 -28.54
N GLY A 169 -11.57 5.22 -28.32
CA GLY A 169 -10.14 4.87 -28.20
C GLY A 169 -9.54 5.13 -26.82
N ASN A 170 -10.31 5.69 -25.89
CA ASN A 170 -9.88 5.87 -24.50
C ASN A 170 -10.15 4.61 -23.68
N HIS A 171 -9.26 4.34 -22.73
CA HIS A 171 -9.40 3.26 -21.76
C HIS A 171 -8.94 3.83 -20.41
N PRO A 172 -9.81 4.52 -19.66
CA PRO A 172 -9.43 5.12 -18.39
C PRO A 172 -9.05 4.01 -17.41
N VAL A 173 -7.96 4.19 -16.68
CA VAL A 173 -7.51 3.22 -15.66
C VAL A 173 -7.33 3.85 -14.30
N ALA A 174 -7.18 5.18 -14.23
CA ALA A 174 -6.81 5.90 -13.03
C ALA A 174 -7.90 6.86 -12.57
N PHE A 175 -8.00 6.97 -11.26
CA PHE A 175 -8.76 8.00 -10.57
C PHE A 175 -7.81 8.96 -9.85
N ARG A 176 -8.25 10.20 -9.71
CA ARG A 176 -7.74 11.11 -8.67
C ARG A 176 -8.91 11.73 -7.96
N MET A 177 -8.85 11.69 -6.63
CA MET A 177 -9.86 12.28 -5.78
C MET A 177 -9.78 13.81 -5.83
N PRO A 178 -10.88 14.51 -6.15
CA PRO A 178 -10.96 15.97 -6.04
C PRO A 178 -10.43 16.47 -4.70
N CYS A 179 -9.57 17.49 -4.72
CA CYS A 179 -8.99 18.11 -3.52
C CYS A 179 -8.16 17.18 -2.61
N CYS A 180 -7.63 16.06 -3.11
CA CYS A 180 -6.77 15.17 -2.31
C CYS A 180 -5.51 15.84 -1.75
N ASP A 181 -5.06 16.92 -2.39
CA ASP A 181 -3.89 17.75 -2.07
C ASP A 181 -4.18 18.92 -1.11
N SER A 182 -5.44 19.11 -0.72
CA SER A 182 -5.88 20.32 -0.01
C SER A 182 -6.89 20.05 1.11
N ARG A 183 -7.49 18.85 1.16
CA ARG A 183 -8.43 18.42 2.19
C ARG A 183 -8.25 16.95 2.52
N ASN A 184 -8.62 16.55 3.73
CA ASN A 184 -8.78 15.13 4.06
C ASN A 184 -10.04 14.57 3.37
N THR A 185 -9.89 13.86 2.26
CA THR A 185 -10.99 13.40 1.40
C THR A 185 -10.89 11.95 0.94
N PRO A 186 -9.71 11.36 0.66
CA PRO A 186 -9.56 9.94 0.45
C PRO A 186 -9.77 9.20 1.77
N SER A 187 -10.57 8.13 1.73
CA SER A 187 -10.87 7.32 2.91
C SER A 187 -11.24 5.90 2.53
N PRO A 188 -11.07 4.92 3.44
CA PRO A 188 -11.46 3.53 3.20
C PRO A 188 -12.91 3.36 2.70
N ARG A 189 -13.80 4.29 3.04
CA ARG A 189 -15.20 4.28 2.58
C ARG A 189 -15.31 4.48 1.07
N PHE A 190 -14.50 5.39 0.51
CA PHE A 190 -14.45 5.58 -0.93
C PHE A 190 -13.93 4.32 -1.64
N TRP A 191 -12.77 3.79 -1.21
CA TRP A 191 -12.21 2.63 -1.89
C TRP A 191 -13.12 1.41 -1.78
N THR A 192 -13.58 1.08 -0.57
CA THR A 192 -14.41 -0.10 -0.32
C THR A 192 -15.77 -0.02 -1.01
N GLU A 193 -16.46 1.12 -0.91
CA GLU A 193 -17.87 1.23 -1.29
C GLU A 193 -18.13 1.89 -2.65
N ILE A 194 -17.11 2.51 -3.26
CA ILE A 194 -17.23 3.19 -4.56
C ILE A 194 -16.18 2.66 -5.55
N PHE A 195 -14.88 2.88 -5.31
CA PHE A 195 -13.82 2.57 -6.28
C PHE A 195 -13.72 1.06 -6.59
N ASN A 196 -13.79 0.22 -5.56
CA ASN A 196 -13.74 -1.22 -5.68
C ASN A 196 -15.07 -1.81 -6.19
N ARG A 197 -16.05 -0.98 -6.53
CA ARG A 197 -17.29 -1.40 -7.20
C ARG A 197 -17.19 -1.24 -8.72
N THR A 198 -18.15 -1.80 -9.43
CA THR A 198 -18.37 -1.52 -10.85
C THR A 198 -19.50 -0.51 -11.00
N THR A 199 -19.43 0.28 -12.07
CA THR A 199 -20.58 1.09 -12.51
C THR A 199 -21.70 0.20 -13.03
N LYS A 200 -22.88 0.77 -13.28
CA LYS A 200 -24.03 0.02 -13.81
C LYS A 200 -23.75 -0.65 -15.16
N PRO A 201 -23.02 -0.02 -16.11
CA PRO A 201 -22.53 -0.70 -17.32
C PRO A 201 -21.47 -1.77 -17.10
N GLY A 202 -20.90 -1.90 -15.89
CA GLY A 202 -19.82 -2.84 -15.59
C GLY A 202 -18.42 -2.25 -15.72
N ASN A 203 -18.27 -0.93 -15.87
CA ASN A 203 -16.95 -0.30 -15.94
C ASN A 203 -16.30 -0.24 -14.55
N PHE A 204 -14.98 -0.31 -14.51
CA PHE A 204 -14.17 -0.18 -13.29
C PHE A 204 -12.77 0.35 -13.63
N LEU A 205 -12.07 0.86 -12.62
CA LEU A 205 -10.70 1.36 -12.72
C LEU A 205 -9.71 0.43 -12.00
N GLN A 206 -8.43 0.59 -12.29
CA GLN A 206 -7.34 -0.25 -11.72
C GLN A 206 -6.40 0.54 -10.80
N ALA A 207 -6.33 1.86 -10.95
CA ALA A 207 -5.40 2.70 -10.20
C ALA A 207 -6.08 3.92 -9.58
N ASP A 208 -5.52 4.38 -8.47
CA ASP A 208 -5.77 5.66 -7.83
C ASP A 208 -4.42 6.39 -7.64
N SER A 209 -4.49 7.71 -7.54
CA SER A 209 -3.33 8.57 -7.26
C SER A 209 -3.82 9.76 -6.43
N SER A 210 -4.12 9.47 -5.17
CA SER A 210 -4.80 10.37 -4.24
C SER A 210 -4.14 10.45 -2.86
N VAL A 211 -3.17 9.59 -2.54
CA VAL A 211 -2.38 9.61 -1.30
C VAL A 211 -1.03 10.28 -1.54
N PHE A 212 -0.57 11.14 -0.63
CA PHE A 212 0.66 11.90 -0.79
C PHE A 212 1.83 11.26 -0.05
N ASN A 213 2.94 11.01 -0.76
CA ASN A 213 4.19 10.57 -0.16
C ASN A 213 5.05 11.76 0.25
N ILE A 214 5.30 11.89 1.55
CA ILE A 214 6.24 12.85 2.11
C ILE A 214 7.61 12.19 2.20
N THR A 215 8.61 12.80 1.56
CA THR A 215 10.00 12.44 1.84
C THR A 215 10.47 13.16 3.10
N THR A 216 11.10 12.45 4.01
CA THR A 216 11.50 12.97 5.32
C THR A 216 13.01 12.85 5.55
N PRO A 217 13.59 13.64 6.46
CA PRO A 217 14.93 13.37 6.97
C PRO A 217 15.03 12.09 7.83
N GLY A 218 13.94 11.38 8.08
CA GLY A 218 13.98 10.06 8.72
C GLY A 218 14.64 9.01 7.82
N ASP A 219 14.52 9.13 6.49
CA ASP A 219 15.20 8.23 5.55
C ASP A 219 16.70 8.53 5.48
N THR A 220 17.49 7.74 6.21
CA THR A 220 18.95 7.86 6.27
C THR A 220 19.64 7.36 5.00
N SER A 221 18.93 6.73 4.06
CA SER A 221 19.48 6.36 2.75
C SER A 221 19.60 7.56 1.80
N LEU A 222 18.95 8.69 2.13
CA LEU A 222 18.92 9.89 1.29
C LEU A 222 19.98 10.92 1.71
N PRO A 223 20.62 11.61 0.74
CA PRO A 223 21.47 12.77 1.02
C PRO A 223 20.69 13.84 1.79
N ARG A 224 21.27 14.34 2.90
CA ARG A 224 20.64 15.34 3.76
C ARG A 224 20.25 16.61 3.01
N THR A 225 21.03 17.00 2.00
CA THR A 225 20.78 18.17 1.16
C THR A 225 19.50 18.06 0.32
N LEU A 226 19.00 16.85 0.05
CA LEU A 226 17.76 16.64 -0.70
C LEU A 226 16.52 16.66 0.19
N VAL A 227 16.66 16.44 1.50
CA VAL A 227 15.53 16.29 2.43
C VAL A 227 15.44 17.39 3.49
N ARG A 228 16.46 18.26 3.56
CA ARG A 228 16.48 19.45 4.41
C ARG A 228 16.65 20.72 3.59
N ASP A 229 16.06 21.80 4.09
CA ASP A 229 16.31 23.18 3.67
C ASP A 229 17.63 23.71 4.25
N ASP A 230 18.10 24.85 3.73
CA ASP A 230 19.33 25.52 4.18
C ASP A 230 19.29 25.96 5.66
N ASP A 231 18.10 26.20 6.20
CA ASP A 231 17.86 26.52 7.62
C ASP A 231 17.80 25.28 8.52
N GLY A 232 17.96 24.08 7.94
CA GLY A 232 17.90 22.80 8.63
C GLY A 232 16.49 22.21 8.78
N GLY A 233 15.43 22.93 8.37
CA GLY A 233 14.05 22.45 8.37
C GLY A 233 13.81 21.28 7.41
N GLU A 234 12.70 20.56 7.57
CA GLU A 234 12.30 19.52 6.62
C GLU A 234 11.89 20.16 5.29
N ARG A 235 12.43 19.66 4.18
CA ARG A 235 12.17 20.25 2.86
C ARG A 235 10.71 20.11 2.44
N PHE A 236 10.05 18.99 2.75
CA PHE A 236 8.76 18.63 2.16
C PHE A 236 7.56 18.80 3.10
N ARG A 237 7.69 18.48 4.40
CA ARG A 237 6.55 18.54 5.34
C ARG A 237 5.91 19.93 5.48
N LYS A 238 6.67 21.00 5.25
CA LYS A 238 6.18 22.39 5.27
C LYS A 238 5.09 22.68 4.22
N TYR A 239 4.96 21.84 3.19
CA TYR A 239 3.95 21.99 2.14
C TYR A 239 2.59 21.41 2.52
N LEU A 240 2.51 20.64 3.61
CA LEU A 240 1.23 20.08 4.04
C LEU A 240 0.21 21.20 4.28
N PRO A 241 -1.03 21.06 3.77
CA PRO A 241 -2.01 22.16 3.76
C PRO A 241 -2.36 22.72 5.14
N PHE A 242 -2.39 21.87 6.16
CA PHE A 242 -2.73 22.20 7.54
C PHE A 242 -2.20 21.11 8.51
N PRO A 243 -2.09 21.38 9.83
CA PRO A 243 -1.44 20.47 10.79
C PRO A 243 -2.04 19.06 10.91
N SER A 244 -3.33 18.91 10.63
CA SER A 244 -4.11 17.66 10.71
C SER A 244 -4.37 17.02 9.35
N PHE A 245 -3.57 17.36 8.33
CA PHE A 245 -3.66 16.72 7.02
C PHE A 245 -3.04 15.32 7.09
N VAL A 246 -3.84 14.30 6.76
CA VAL A 246 -3.51 12.88 7.02
C VAL A 246 -3.66 11.99 5.78
N ASN A 247 -3.89 12.55 4.60
CA ASN A 247 -3.85 11.81 3.34
C ASN A 247 -2.41 11.50 2.91
N THR A 248 -1.59 10.99 3.84
CA THR A 248 -0.14 10.94 3.67
C THR A 248 0.46 9.63 4.11
N ILE A 249 1.48 9.21 3.39
CA ILE A 249 2.46 8.18 3.75
C ILE A 249 3.85 8.82 3.77
N GLU A 250 4.84 8.14 4.35
CA GLU A 250 6.19 8.68 4.49
C GLU A 250 7.26 7.74 3.91
N ASP A 251 8.20 8.32 3.14
CA ASP A 251 9.40 7.68 2.60
C ASP A 251 9.16 6.43 1.72
N TYR A 252 7.96 6.30 1.14
CA TYR A 252 7.52 5.16 0.33
C TYR A 252 7.01 5.63 -1.05
N PRO A 253 7.90 6.03 -1.98
CA PRO A 253 7.53 6.53 -3.31
C PRO A 253 7.23 5.40 -4.31
N TYR A 254 6.66 4.29 -3.87
CA TYR A 254 6.41 3.10 -4.70
C TYR A 254 4.90 2.87 -4.86
N PRO A 255 4.45 2.26 -5.97
CA PRO A 255 3.08 1.80 -6.07
C PRO A 255 2.80 0.73 -4.99
N TYR A 256 1.58 0.70 -4.48
CA TYR A 256 1.13 -0.31 -3.51
C TYR A 256 -0.35 -0.64 -3.70
N VAL A 257 -0.83 -1.70 -3.04
CA VAL A 257 -2.20 -2.18 -3.23
C VAL A 257 -3.11 -1.70 -2.11
N ILE A 258 -4.26 -1.12 -2.46
CA ILE A 258 -5.34 -0.78 -1.53
C ILE A 258 -6.50 -1.75 -1.75
N GLY A 259 -6.95 -2.39 -0.67
CA GLY A 259 -8.15 -3.24 -0.68
C GLY A 259 -8.13 -4.34 -1.74
N ARG A 260 -6.94 -4.90 -2.03
CA ARG A 260 -6.65 -5.99 -3.00
C ARG A 260 -6.92 -5.67 -4.49
N MET A 261 -7.63 -4.60 -4.80
CA MET A 261 -8.16 -4.32 -6.14
C MET A 261 -7.64 -3.03 -6.78
N CYS A 262 -7.00 -2.15 -6.00
CA CYS A 262 -6.56 -0.83 -6.44
C CYS A 262 -5.04 -0.70 -6.33
N TRP A 263 -4.39 -0.27 -7.42
CA TRP A 263 -3.04 0.26 -7.37
C TRP A 263 -3.07 1.73 -6.92
N GLU A 264 -2.44 2.06 -5.79
CA GLU A 264 -2.16 3.45 -5.44
C GLU A 264 -0.80 3.86 -6.00
N PHE A 265 -0.78 4.93 -6.79
CA PHE A 265 0.41 5.63 -7.25
C PHE A 265 0.55 6.92 -6.42
N PRO A 266 1.33 6.91 -5.33
CA PRO A 266 1.33 8.01 -4.38
C PRO A 266 1.85 9.30 -5.04
N CYS A 267 1.10 10.38 -4.85
CA CYS A 267 1.45 11.72 -5.29
C CYS A 267 2.73 12.20 -4.59
N VAL A 268 3.54 12.98 -5.31
CA VAL A 268 4.70 13.64 -4.70
C VAL A 268 4.28 14.89 -3.93
N VAL A 269 4.90 15.14 -2.77
CA VAL A 269 4.85 16.44 -2.11
C VAL A 269 6.07 17.27 -2.54
N PRO A 270 5.88 18.50 -3.07
CA PRO A 270 4.61 19.20 -3.21
C PRO A 270 3.88 18.95 -4.54
N SER A 271 2.54 19.03 -4.53
CA SER A 271 1.74 19.41 -5.72
C SER A 271 1.91 20.90 -6.05
N ASP A 272 1.42 21.35 -7.21
CA ASP A 272 1.39 22.79 -7.50
C ASP A 272 0.43 23.59 -6.59
N TRP A 273 -0.66 22.98 -6.12
CA TRP A 273 -1.59 23.58 -5.18
C TRP A 273 -0.96 23.76 -3.79
N GLU A 274 -0.33 22.71 -3.27
CA GLU A 274 0.39 22.75 -1.98
C GLU A 274 1.50 23.80 -2.04
N ALA A 275 2.24 23.80 -3.15
CA ALA A 275 3.31 24.74 -3.36
C ALA A 275 2.84 26.19 -3.46
N GLN A 276 1.80 26.50 -4.23
CA GLN A 276 1.30 27.87 -4.33
C GLN A 276 0.67 28.35 -3.02
N ASN A 277 0.07 27.44 -2.24
CA ASN A 277 -0.53 27.79 -0.95
C ASN A 277 0.54 28.32 0.02
N LEU A 278 1.71 27.68 0.04
CA LEU A 278 2.85 28.09 0.84
C LEU A 278 3.64 29.27 0.21
N GLN A 279 4.00 29.15 -1.07
CA GLN A 279 5.03 29.99 -1.70
C GLN A 279 4.51 31.05 -2.66
N ARG A 280 3.18 31.09 -2.88
CA ARG A 280 2.51 31.85 -3.94
C ARG A 280 2.80 31.29 -5.34
N PRO A 281 1.97 31.62 -6.34
CA PRO A 281 2.10 31.08 -7.68
C PRO A 281 3.47 31.31 -8.33
N ASN A 282 3.90 30.33 -9.12
CA ASN A 282 5.05 30.37 -10.02
C ASN A 282 6.40 30.64 -9.33
N ASN A 283 6.51 30.29 -8.05
CA ASN A 283 7.73 30.47 -7.28
C ASN A 283 8.84 29.53 -7.77
N PRO A 284 10.07 30.01 -8.06
CA PRO A 284 11.17 29.15 -8.50
C PRO A 284 11.61 28.14 -7.43
N ARG A 285 11.40 28.43 -6.14
CA ARG A 285 11.72 27.47 -5.07
C ARG A 285 10.81 26.24 -5.10
N THR A 286 9.56 26.37 -5.56
CA THR A 286 8.69 25.22 -5.86
C THR A 286 9.35 24.26 -6.85
N VAL A 287 9.88 24.79 -7.95
CA VAL A 287 10.51 23.96 -8.99
C VAL A 287 11.77 23.30 -8.46
N ALA A 288 12.58 24.02 -7.67
CA ALA A 288 13.76 23.45 -7.03
C ALA A 288 13.42 22.30 -6.05
N ASP A 289 12.35 22.45 -5.27
CA ASP A 289 11.91 21.40 -4.35
C ASP A 289 11.31 20.20 -5.11
N MET A 290 10.56 20.42 -6.21
CA MET A 290 10.09 19.35 -7.10
C MET A 290 11.25 18.61 -7.78
N GLN A 291 12.31 19.32 -8.19
CA GLN A 291 13.54 18.71 -8.73
C GLN A 291 14.25 17.84 -7.68
N ALA A 292 14.32 18.30 -6.43
CA ALA A 292 14.87 17.52 -5.33
C ALA A 292 14.05 16.27 -5.04
N ALA A 293 12.71 16.38 -5.06
CA ALA A 293 11.83 15.22 -4.93
C ALA A 293 12.02 14.21 -6.08
N LEU A 294 12.18 14.69 -7.32
CA LEU A 294 12.49 13.82 -8.46
C LEU A 294 13.83 13.10 -8.28
N ASP A 295 14.86 13.80 -7.80
CA ASP A 295 16.16 13.19 -7.50
C ASP A 295 16.05 12.09 -6.44
N VAL A 296 15.26 12.34 -5.39
CA VAL A 296 14.94 11.33 -4.37
C VAL A 296 14.24 10.13 -5.00
N THR A 297 13.24 10.34 -5.85
CA THR A 297 12.53 9.26 -6.53
C THR A 297 13.49 8.40 -7.34
N VAL A 298 14.44 8.99 -8.07
CA VAL A 298 15.45 8.24 -8.84
C VAL A 298 16.37 7.44 -7.91
N LEU A 299 16.83 8.03 -6.80
CA LEU A 299 17.66 7.31 -5.81
C LEU A 299 16.90 6.14 -5.17
N LYS A 300 15.60 6.30 -4.94
CA LYS A 300 14.73 5.27 -4.38
C LYS A 300 14.28 4.24 -5.41
N GLN A 301 14.50 4.51 -6.70
CA GLN A 301 13.95 3.74 -7.81
C GLN A 301 12.41 3.66 -7.80
N GLY A 302 11.76 4.79 -7.51
CA GLY A 302 10.31 4.88 -7.32
C GLY A 302 9.55 5.57 -8.46
N THR A 303 8.35 6.05 -8.12
CA THR A 303 7.48 6.84 -8.99
C THR A 303 7.41 8.30 -8.54
N PHE A 304 7.43 9.21 -9.50
CA PHE A 304 7.21 10.64 -9.28
C PHE A 304 5.90 11.01 -9.96
N ASN A 305 4.82 11.07 -9.18
CA ASN A 305 3.48 11.35 -9.67
C ASN A 305 3.14 12.80 -9.37
N LEU A 306 3.32 13.69 -10.37
CA LEU A 306 3.09 15.12 -10.21
C LEU A 306 1.61 15.45 -10.41
N VAL A 307 1.05 16.18 -9.46
CA VAL A 307 -0.26 16.85 -9.57
C VAL A 307 -0.04 18.29 -9.96
N PHE A 308 -0.65 18.72 -11.07
CA PHE A 308 -0.59 20.12 -11.49
C PHE A 308 -1.85 20.61 -12.21
N HIS A 309 -2.01 21.92 -12.33
CA HIS A 309 -3.22 22.53 -12.84
C HIS A 309 -2.96 23.72 -13.79
N PRO A 310 -3.87 24.00 -14.75
CA PRO A 310 -3.78 25.18 -15.61
C PRO A 310 -4.43 26.40 -14.97
N HIS A 311 -4.27 26.58 -13.65
CA HIS A 311 -4.87 27.68 -12.86
C HIS A 311 -3.89 28.84 -12.61
N GLY A 312 -2.69 28.78 -13.19
CA GLY A 312 -1.66 29.80 -13.06
C GLY A 312 -0.82 29.66 -11.78
N TRP A 313 -0.93 28.53 -11.08
CA TRP A 313 -0.15 28.16 -9.89
C TRP A 313 1.27 27.71 -10.25
N ILE A 314 1.41 26.92 -11.30
CA ILE A 314 2.66 26.60 -11.97
C ILE A 314 2.53 26.92 -13.47
N ARG A 315 3.58 27.51 -14.06
CA ARG A 315 3.62 27.77 -15.49
C ARG A 315 4.07 26.53 -16.29
N ASN A 316 3.69 26.45 -17.55
CA ASN A 316 4.09 25.35 -18.41
C ASN A 316 5.62 25.30 -18.67
N ASP A 317 6.31 26.44 -18.69
CA ASP A 317 7.78 26.51 -18.78
C ASP A 317 8.47 25.93 -17.54
N GLN A 318 7.86 26.04 -16.36
CA GLN A 318 8.37 25.41 -15.12
C GLN A 318 8.20 23.89 -15.12
N VAL A 319 7.10 23.38 -15.71
CA VAL A 319 6.95 21.93 -15.91
C VAL A 319 7.96 21.42 -16.94
N VAL A 320 8.20 22.18 -18.01
CA VAL A 320 9.27 21.89 -18.98
C VAL A 320 10.65 21.89 -18.31
N GLU A 321 10.92 22.84 -17.41
CA GLU A 321 12.17 22.88 -16.63
C GLU A 321 12.37 21.61 -15.78
N LEU A 322 11.30 21.09 -15.17
CA LEU A 322 11.36 19.83 -14.43
C LEU A 322 11.64 18.62 -15.35
N ILE A 323 11.02 18.57 -16.53
CA ILE A 323 11.30 17.55 -17.55
C ILE A 323 12.78 17.63 -17.99
N ASP A 324 13.29 18.83 -18.22
CA ASP A 324 14.68 19.04 -18.62
C ASP A 324 15.66 18.64 -17.52
N HIS A 325 15.34 18.93 -16.26
CA HIS A 325 16.13 18.44 -15.12
C HIS A 325 16.19 16.91 -15.10
N ALA A 326 15.06 16.24 -15.25
CA ALA A 326 14.97 14.78 -15.31
C ALA A 326 15.91 14.19 -16.39
N VAL A 327 15.79 14.70 -17.62
CA VAL A 327 16.54 14.19 -18.78
C VAL A 327 18.02 14.54 -18.66
N LYS A 328 18.35 15.78 -18.28
CA LYS A 328 19.75 16.24 -18.22
C LYS A 328 20.53 15.54 -17.11
N LYS A 329 19.91 15.33 -15.95
CA LYS A 329 20.58 14.77 -14.76
C LYS A 329 20.56 13.25 -14.75
N HIS A 330 19.43 12.63 -15.08
CA HIS A 330 19.22 11.19 -14.91
C HIS A 330 19.17 10.42 -16.24
N GLY A 331 18.91 11.11 -17.36
CA GLY A 331 18.91 10.52 -18.69
C GLY A 331 17.98 9.31 -18.79
N ARG A 332 18.48 8.20 -19.32
CA ARG A 332 17.71 6.95 -19.54
C ARG A 332 17.18 6.29 -18.27
N LYS A 333 17.62 6.72 -17.08
CA LYS A 333 17.10 6.22 -15.80
C LYS A 333 15.65 6.60 -15.58
N VAL A 334 15.17 7.69 -16.21
CA VAL A 334 13.80 8.17 -16.07
C VAL A 334 13.00 7.83 -17.31
N LYS A 335 11.80 7.27 -17.11
CA LYS A 335 10.79 7.10 -18.15
C LYS A 335 9.54 7.90 -17.83
N PHE A 336 9.04 8.67 -18.80
CA PHE A 336 7.75 9.33 -18.69
C PHE A 336 6.66 8.39 -19.18
N LEU A 337 5.63 8.17 -18.36
CA LEU A 337 4.49 7.31 -18.67
C LEU A 337 3.18 8.01 -18.28
N THR A 338 2.11 7.70 -19.01
CA THR A 338 0.75 7.94 -18.49
C THR A 338 0.40 6.90 -17.43
N PHE A 339 -0.63 7.13 -16.61
CA PHE A 339 -1.13 6.10 -15.70
C PHE A 339 -1.59 4.84 -16.45
N ARG A 340 -2.22 5.01 -17.61
CA ARG A 340 -2.55 3.91 -18.52
C ARG A 340 -1.35 3.05 -18.86
N GLU A 341 -0.26 3.67 -19.32
CA GLU A 341 0.97 2.94 -19.67
C GLU A 341 1.64 2.30 -18.45
N ALA A 342 1.59 2.96 -17.29
CA ALA A 342 2.12 2.40 -16.04
C ALA A 342 1.35 1.14 -15.63
N VAL A 343 0.01 1.19 -15.61
CA VAL A 343 -0.85 0.03 -15.31
C VAL A 343 -0.68 -1.10 -16.33
N GLU A 344 -0.60 -0.78 -17.63
CA GLU A 344 -0.33 -1.78 -18.68
C GLU A 344 0.99 -2.51 -18.42
N ARG A 345 2.05 -1.79 -18.01
CA ARG A 345 3.35 -2.37 -17.67
C ARG A 345 3.31 -3.18 -16.38
N MET A 346 2.62 -2.70 -15.34
CA MET A 346 2.39 -3.46 -14.10
C MET A 346 1.72 -4.80 -14.41
N ASN A 347 0.61 -4.78 -15.15
CA ASN A 347 -0.11 -5.99 -15.53
C ASN A 347 0.77 -6.95 -16.34
N LYS A 348 1.53 -6.43 -17.31
CA LYS A 348 2.34 -7.27 -18.21
C LYS A 348 3.61 -7.82 -17.56
N HIS A 349 4.37 -6.98 -16.88
CA HIS A 349 5.75 -7.27 -16.48
C HIS A 349 5.89 -7.64 -15.00
N LEU A 350 5.01 -7.14 -14.13
CA LEU A 350 4.95 -7.49 -12.70
C LEU A 350 3.94 -8.62 -12.45
N LEU A 351 2.76 -8.55 -13.06
CA LEU A 351 1.68 -9.51 -12.79
C LEU A 351 1.55 -10.64 -13.84
N ALA A 352 2.50 -10.75 -14.77
CA ALA A 352 2.52 -11.78 -15.81
C ALA A 352 1.19 -11.93 -16.60
N GLY A 353 0.49 -10.81 -16.82
CA GLY A 353 -0.79 -10.74 -17.53
C GLY A 353 -2.02 -11.01 -16.67
N GLN A 354 -1.91 -11.09 -15.35
CA GLN A 354 -3.01 -11.32 -14.40
C GLN A 354 -3.25 -10.07 -13.54
N PRO A 355 -4.09 -9.11 -13.97
CA PRO A 355 -4.34 -7.88 -13.21
C PRO A 355 -4.88 -8.15 -11.80
N LEU A 356 -4.83 -7.15 -10.91
CA LEU A 356 -5.46 -7.24 -9.57
C LEU A 356 -6.96 -7.53 -9.65
N ARG A 357 -7.61 -7.05 -10.71
CA ARG A 357 -9.05 -7.19 -10.94
C ARG A 357 -9.33 -8.16 -12.08
N ASN A 358 -10.30 -9.04 -11.90
CA ASN A 358 -10.77 -9.96 -12.95
C ASN A 358 -11.63 -9.21 -14.00
N GLU A 359 -12.07 -9.91 -15.04
CA GLU A 359 -12.89 -9.31 -16.11
C GLU A 359 -14.23 -8.73 -15.64
N ARG A 360 -14.71 -9.14 -14.46
CA ARG A 360 -15.92 -8.62 -13.81
C ARG A 360 -15.63 -7.51 -12.80
N GLY A 361 -14.36 -7.11 -12.67
CA GLY A 361 -13.91 -6.09 -11.73
C GLY A 361 -13.72 -6.56 -10.29
N GLY A 362 -13.87 -7.85 -9.97
CA GLY A 362 -13.64 -8.39 -8.61
C GLY A 362 -12.17 -8.73 -8.36
N ASP A 363 -11.82 -9.10 -7.13
CA ASP A 363 -10.46 -9.58 -6.77
C ASP A 363 -10.05 -10.78 -7.65
N ASN A 364 -8.91 -10.68 -8.32
CA ASN A 364 -8.37 -11.72 -9.21
C ASN A 364 -7.44 -12.72 -8.49
N GLY A 365 -7.35 -12.66 -7.16
CA GLY A 365 -6.49 -13.55 -6.39
C GLY A 365 -5.00 -13.28 -6.57
N VAL A 366 -4.64 -11.99 -6.60
CA VAL A 366 -3.25 -11.53 -6.65
C VAL A 366 -2.86 -10.93 -5.29
N ARG A 367 -1.73 -11.35 -4.73
CA ARG A 367 -1.17 -10.80 -3.48
C ARG A 367 0.28 -10.40 -3.71
N LEU A 368 0.63 -9.21 -3.21
CA LEU A 368 2.01 -8.74 -3.16
C LEU A 368 2.51 -8.85 -1.74
N LEU A 369 3.64 -9.51 -1.56
CA LEU A 369 4.28 -9.75 -0.27
C LEU A 369 5.75 -10.06 -0.46
N ASP A 370 6.56 -9.73 0.54
CA ASP A 370 7.96 -10.14 0.59
C ASP A 370 8.04 -11.62 0.99
N LEU A 371 8.16 -12.51 0.00
CA LEU A 371 8.00 -13.94 0.21
C LEU A 371 9.27 -14.58 0.79
N ASN A 372 10.43 -14.03 0.45
CA ASN A 372 11.75 -14.55 0.84
C ASN A 372 12.45 -13.71 1.94
N GLY A 373 11.86 -12.61 2.38
CA GLY A 373 12.41 -11.73 3.42
C GLY A 373 13.51 -10.77 2.94
N ASP A 374 13.60 -10.49 1.64
CA ASP A 374 14.67 -9.67 1.05
C ASP A 374 14.38 -8.16 1.00
N GLY A 375 13.19 -7.75 1.45
CA GLY A 375 12.75 -6.36 1.48
C GLY A 375 12.22 -5.84 0.14
N PHE A 376 11.92 -6.72 -0.82
CA PHE A 376 11.21 -6.40 -2.06
C PHE A 376 9.86 -7.15 -2.11
N LEU A 377 8.88 -6.54 -2.77
CA LEU A 377 7.59 -7.21 -2.99
C LEU A 377 7.69 -8.26 -4.11
N ASP A 378 7.29 -9.47 -3.78
CA ASP A 378 7.06 -10.59 -4.69
C ASP A 378 5.57 -10.69 -5.04
N VAL A 379 5.23 -11.56 -6.00
CA VAL A 379 3.85 -11.74 -6.47
C VAL A 379 3.43 -13.19 -6.30
N VAL A 380 2.31 -13.41 -5.62
CA VAL A 380 1.62 -14.72 -5.58
C VAL A 380 0.26 -14.54 -6.24
N HIS A 381 0.01 -15.27 -7.32
CA HIS A 381 -1.32 -15.33 -7.94
C HIS A 381 -1.89 -16.74 -7.90
N GLY A 382 -3.14 -16.85 -7.47
CA GLY A 382 -3.92 -18.08 -7.43
C GLY A 382 -5.38 -17.79 -7.79
N GLY A 383 -5.62 -17.26 -8.99
CA GLY A 383 -6.96 -17.04 -9.54
C GLY A 383 -7.45 -18.23 -10.39
N GLU A 384 -8.30 -17.96 -11.39
CA GLU A 384 -8.84 -18.98 -12.32
C GLU A 384 -7.79 -19.51 -13.32
N ALA A 385 -6.76 -18.72 -13.63
CA ALA A 385 -5.63 -19.16 -14.45
C ALA A 385 -4.65 -20.04 -13.65
N ALA A 386 -3.78 -20.78 -14.33
CA ALA A 386 -2.70 -21.53 -13.68
C ALA A 386 -1.92 -20.60 -12.73
N GLY A 387 -1.98 -20.90 -11.43
CA GLY A 387 -1.38 -20.08 -10.39
C GLY A 387 0.13 -20.01 -10.58
N LYS A 388 0.72 -18.84 -10.38
CA LYS A 388 2.18 -18.68 -10.40
C LYS A 388 2.63 -17.75 -9.28
N THR A 389 3.82 -18.02 -8.81
CA THR A 389 4.52 -17.20 -7.83
C THR A 389 5.76 -16.65 -8.50
N ARG A 390 6.05 -15.38 -8.27
CA ARG A 390 7.18 -14.67 -8.89
C ARG A 390 7.97 -14.00 -7.78
N VAL A 391 9.22 -14.41 -7.62
CA VAL A 391 10.16 -13.83 -6.66
C VAL A 391 11.14 -12.92 -7.40
N TRP A 392 11.26 -11.67 -6.95
CA TRP A 392 12.16 -10.70 -7.54
C TRP A 392 13.60 -11.00 -7.13
N THR A 393 14.54 -10.94 -8.07
CA THR A 393 15.97 -11.06 -7.78
C THR A 393 16.64 -9.71 -8.05
N PRO A 394 16.83 -8.83 -7.04
CA PRO A 394 17.27 -7.45 -7.25
C PRO A 394 18.69 -7.33 -7.85
N THR A 395 19.56 -8.32 -7.60
CA THR A 395 20.91 -8.35 -8.20
C THR A 395 20.90 -8.71 -9.68
N GLU A 396 19.93 -9.53 -10.11
CA GLU A 396 19.80 -9.98 -11.50
C GLU A 396 18.81 -9.12 -12.30
N LEU A 397 18.00 -8.29 -11.61
CA LEU A 397 16.90 -7.52 -12.17
C LEU A 397 15.92 -8.41 -12.97
N SER A 398 15.59 -9.57 -12.39
CA SER A 398 14.80 -10.62 -13.04
C SER A 398 13.79 -11.24 -12.06
N TRP A 399 12.77 -11.89 -12.63
CA TRP A 399 11.80 -12.67 -11.88
C TRP A 399 12.15 -14.16 -11.95
N ARG A 400 12.18 -14.83 -10.80
CA ARG A 400 12.16 -16.29 -10.71
C ARG A 400 10.71 -16.74 -10.50
N GLU A 401 10.29 -17.77 -11.21
CA GLU A 401 8.88 -18.18 -11.23
C GLU A 401 8.71 -19.65 -10.84
N CYS A 402 7.69 -19.94 -10.04
CA CYS A 402 7.22 -21.29 -9.73
C CYS A 402 5.68 -21.34 -9.74
N GLU A 403 5.10 -22.53 -9.58
CA GLU A 403 3.63 -22.70 -9.53
C GLU A 403 3.08 -22.28 -8.16
N THR A 404 1.92 -21.63 -8.12
CA THR A 404 1.18 -21.39 -6.86
C THR A 404 0.31 -22.61 -6.57
N PRO A 405 0.44 -23.24 -5.40
CA PRO A 405 -0.11 -24.58 -5.15
C PRO A 405 -1.62 -24.60 -4.86
N ALA A 406 -2.26 -23.43 -4.73
CA ALA A 406 -3.68 -23.33 -4.40
C ALA A 406 -4.30 -21.99 -4.88
N PRO A 407 -5.62 -21.95 -5.10
CA PRO A 407 -6.32 -20.69 -5.33
C PRO A 407 -6.31 -19.79 -4.08
N LEU A 408 -6.28 -18.48 -4.29
CA LEU A 408 -6.35 -17.44 -3.26
C LEU A 408 -7.75 -16.86 -3.09
N VAL A 409 -8.57 -16.95 -4.14
CA VAL A 409 -9.97 -16.51 -4.19
C VAL A 409 -10.84 -17.62 -4.76
N ASP A 410 -12.13 -17.62 -4.43
CA ASP A 410 -13.08 -18.56 -5.01
C ASP A 410 -13.28 -18.30 -6.53
N ALA A 411 -13.54 -19.37 -7.28
CA ALA A 411 -13.76 -19.29 -8.72
C ALA A 411 -15.00 -18.43 -9.02
N GLY A 412 -14.89 -17.51 -9.97
CA GLY A 412 -15.99 -16.62 -10.36
C GLY A 412 -16.30 -15.49 -9.38
N SER A 413 -15.40 -15.18 -8.43
CA SER A 413 -15.51 -14.07 -7.47
C SER A 413 -16.09 -12.80 -8.12
N VAL A 414 -17.21 -12.31 -7.59
CA VAL A 414 -17.92 -11.11 -8.04
C VAL A 414 -17.71 -10.00 -7.03
N VAL A 415 -17.61 -8.77 -7.54
CA VAL A 415 -17.52 -7.54 -6.74
C VAL A 415 -18.50 -7.54 -5.58
N GLY A 416 -17.96 -7.52 -4.35
CA GLY A 416 -18.70 -7.40 -3.11
C GLY A 416 -19.17 -8.68 -2.45
N ASP A 417 -18.82 -9.83 -3.01
CA ASP A 417 -19.08 -11.16 -2.44
C ASP A 417 -17.82 -12.04 -2.46
N GLU A 418 -16.63 -11.43 -2.52
CA GLU A 418 -15.38 -12.16 -2.61
C GLU A 418 -15.06 -12.89 -1.30
N LEU A 419 -15.12 -14.22 -1.34
CA LEU A 419 -14.68 -15.07 -0.24
C LEU A 419 -13.18 -15.33 -0.36
N ALA A 420 -12.43 -14.88 0.63
CA ALA A 420 -11.01 -15.19 0.72
C ALA A 420 -10.83 -16.66 1.18
N VAL A 421 -10.31 -17.51 0.30
CA VAL A 421 -10.12 -18.96 0.53
C VAL A 421 -8.68 -19.33 0.93
N ALA A 422 -7.80 -18.32 1.05
CA ALA A 422 -6.43 -18.47 1.48
C ALA A 422 -6.01 -17.43 2.54
N ARG A 423 -5.04 -17.78 3.37
CA ARG A 423 -4.35 -16.91 4.32
C ARG A 423 -2.85 -17.15 4.28
N PHE A 424 -2.08 -16.09 4.49
CA PHE A 424 -0.63 -16.17 4.65
C PHE A 424 -0.28 -15.98 6.12
N GLY A 425 0.73 -16.71 6.59
CA GLY A 425 1.25 -16.57 7.94
C GLY A 425 2.71 -17.00 8.01
N ILE A 426 3.45 -16.48 8.99
CA ILE A 426 4.82 -16.89 9.29
C ILE A 426 4.74 -17.69 10.59
N VAL A 427 4.76 -19.02 10.49
CA VAL A 427 4.57 -19.92 11.65
C VAL A 427 5.83 -20.76 11.94
N ARG A 428 6.69 -20.91 10.95
CA ARG A 428 7.89 -21.75 11.01
C ARG A 428 9.02 -21.04 11.73
N ASP A 429 9.88 -21.84 12.37
CA ASP A 429 11.07 -21.35 13.08
C ASP A 429 12.11 -20.70 12.15
N ASP A 430 12.07 -21.02 10.84
CA ASP A 430 12.92 -20.42 9.81
C ASP A 430 12.29 -19.16 9.17
N SER A 431 11.14 -18.71 9.68
CA SER A 431 10.38 -17.56 9.21
C SER A 431 9.89 -17.65 7.75
N ALA A 432 9.89 -18.85 7.17
CA ALA A 432 9.34 -19.07 5.84
C ALA A 432 7.82 -18.80 5.81
N VAL A 433 7.38 -18.13 4.74
CA VAL A 433 5.96 -17.81 4.54
C VAL A 433 5.18 -19.09 4.26
N SER A 434 4.05 -19.24 4.95
CA SER A 434 3.14 -20.37 4.84
C SER A 434 1.79 -19.91 4.28
N LEU A 435 1.28 -20.65 3.29
CA LEU A 435 -0.02 -20.46 2.64
C LEU A 435 -1.00 -21.50 3.17
N PHE A 436 -2.00 -21.06 3.93
CA PHE A 436 -3.08 -21.88 4.47
C PHE A 436 -4.32 -21.75 3.60
N THR A 437 -4.93 -22.87 3.23
CA THR A 437 -6.17 -22.92 2.45
C THR A 437 -7.14 -23.96 3.00
N LEU A 438 -8.42 -23.78 2.70
CA LEU A 438 -9.45 -24.79 2.89
C LEU A 438 -9.90 -25.33 1.54
N ALA A 439 -10.00 -26.65 1.42
CA ALA A 439 -10.53 -27.30 0.24
C ALA A 439 -11.64 -28.29 0.62
N ALA A 440 -12.76 -28.20 -0.08
CA ALA A 440 -13.77 -29.26 -0.06
C ALA A 440 -13.20 -30.50 -0.78
N GLU A 441 -13.34 -31.68 -0.18
CA GLU A 441 -13.06 -32.93 -0.90
C GLU A 441 -14.21 -33.21 -1.89
N SER A 442 -13.89 -33.88 -3.00
CA SER A 442 -14.87 -34.23 -4.03
C SER A 442 -16.02 -35.03 -3.42
N GLY A 443 -17.20 -34.41 -3.31
CA GLY A 443 -18.41 -35.06 -2.79
C GLY A 443 -18.78 -34.76 -1.33
N ASP A 444 -17.99 -33.94 -0.61
CA ASP A 444 -18.35 -33.46 0.73
C ASP A 444 -17.96 -31.99 0.91
N ALA A 445 -18.88 -31.09 0.53
CA ALA A 445 -18.72 -29.65 0.69
C ALA A 445 -18.87 -29.19 2.16
N ASP A 446 -19.39 -30.06 3.03
CA ASP A 446 -19.71 -29.73 4.42
C ASP A 446 -18.52 -30.00 5.36
N SER A 447 -17.42 -30.60 4.87
CA SER A 447 -16.22 -30.93 5.65
C SER A 447 -14.92 -30.46 4.96
N PRO A 448 -14.67 -29.14 4.85
CA PRO A 448 -13.44 -28.64 4.24
C PRO A 448 -12.20 -29.06 5.05
N ARG A 449 -11.12 -29.42 4.34
CA ARG A 449 -9.84 -29.78 4.96
C ARG A 449 -8.80 -28.70 4.76
N TRP A 450 -8.01 -28.49 5.80
CA TRP A 450 -6.83 -27.66 5.75
C TRP A 450 -5.78 -28.24 4.81
N ARG A 451 -5.18 -27.37 4.01
CA ARG A 451 -3.92 -27.60 3.31
C ARG A 451 -2.99 -26.45 3.63
N CYS A 452 -1.72 -26.75 3.82
CA CYS A 452 -0.68 -25.75 4.04
C CYS A 452 0.49 -26.01 3.09
N PHE A 453 1.07 -24.93 2.58
CA PHE A 453 2.28 -24.95 1.77
C PHE A 453 3.24 -23.90 2.31
N SER A 454 4.51 -24.25 2.48
CA SER A 454 5.55 -23.35 2.96
C SER A 454 6.51 -23.01 1.84
N PHE A 455 6.88 -21.73 1.68
CA PHE A 455 7.80 -21.29 0.66
C PHE A 455 9.25 -21.46 1.14
N VAL A 456 9.90 -22.54 0.70
CA VAL A 456 11.22 -22.97 1.16
C VAL A 456 12.10 -23.26 -0.06
N ASP A 457 13.34 -22.76 -0.04
CA ASP A 457 14.32 -22.93 -1.12
C ASP A 457 13.82 -22.44 -2.49
N GLY A 458 12.96 -21.41 -2.49
CA GLY A 458 12.43 -20.80 -3.72
C GLY A 458 11.22 -21.52 -4.33
N GLU A 459 10.65 -22.50 -3.64
CA GLU A 459 9.51 -23.30 -4.11
C GLU A 459 8.46 -23.48 -3.02
N TRP A 460 7.20 -23.68 -3.41
CA TRP A 460 6.13 -24.07 -2.49
C TRP A 460 6.17 -25.56 -2.19
N GLN A 461 6.29 -25.93 -0.93
CA GLN A 461 6.33 -27.33 -0.48
C GLN A 461 5.14 -27.62 0.44
N PRO A 462 4.40 -28.73 0.27
CA PRO A 462 3.35 -29.13 1.21
C PRO A 462 3.90 -29.24 2.63
N ASP A 463 3.20 -28.64 3.59
CA ASP A 463 3.60 -28.61 5.00
C ASP A 463 2.49 -29.17 5.89
N GLU A 464 2.31 -30.50 5.83
CA GLU A 464 1.26 -31.20 6.58
C GLU A 464 1.41 -31.05 8.11
N ARG A 465 2.61 -30.70 8.58
CA ARG A 465 2.89 -30.47 10.00
C ARG A 465 2.20 -29.21 10.52
N LEU A 466 1.98 -28.22 9.66
CA LEU A 466 1.32 -26.97 10.02
C LEU A 466 -0.21 -27.07 10.00
N VAL A 467 -0.80 -28.18 9.53
CA VAL A 467 -2.27 -28.39 9.60
C VAL A 467 -2.69 -29.31 10.73
N ALA A 468 -1.77 -30.05 11.33
CA ALA A 468 -2.05 -30.99 12.40
C ALA A 468 -2.55 -30.29 13.67
N GLY A 469 -3.79 -30.59 14.07
CA GLY A 469 -4.40 -30.05 15.29
C GLY A 469 -5.12 -28.70 15.10
N LEU A 470 -5.17 -28.15 13.89
CA LEU A 470 -6.05 -27.02 13.59
C LEU A 470 -7.53 -27.41 13.78
N PRO A 471 -8.39 -26.46 14.19
CA PRO A 471 -9.82 -26.73 14.35
C PRO A 471 -10.46 -27.08 13.00
N GLN A 472 -11.45 -27.97 13.03
CA GLN A 472 -12.39 -28.09 11.92
C GLN A 472 -13.27 -26.85 11.86
N LEU A 473 -13.54 -26.38 10.65
CA LEU A 473 -14.25 -25.13 10.42
C LEU A 473 -15.60 -25.41 9.74
N PRO A 474 -16.63 -24.60 10.06
CA PRO A 474 -17.99 -24.84 9.59
C PRO A 474 -18.22 -24.46 8.13
N SER A 475 -17.25 -23.80 7.48
CA SER A 475 -17.30 -23.44 6.06
C SER A 475 -15.91 -23.38 5.45
N SER A 476 -15.82 -23.40 4.12
CA SER A 476 -14.57 -23.19 3.37
C SER A 476 -14.12 -21.72 3.34
N SER A 477 -14.92 -20.79 3.85
CA SER A 477 -14.51 -19.38 3.97
C SER A 477 -13.52 -19.23 5.12
N LEU A 478 -12.38 -18.60 4.82
CA LEU A 478 -11.45 -18.15 5.85
C LEU A 478 -11.79 -16.74 6.36
N ALA A 479 -12.96 -16.20 6.02
CA ALA A 479 -13.43 -14.96 6.61
C ALA A 479 -13.49 -15.09 8.13
N GLY A 480 -13.02 -14.07 8.85
CA GLY A 480 -12.92 -14.13 10.31
C GLY A 480 -11.63 -14.78 10.82
N MET A 481 -10.69 -15.13 9.94
CA MET A 481 -9.40 -15.73 10.32
C MET A 481 -8.22 -14.86 9.93
N CYS A 482 -7.19 -14.89 10.77
CA CYS A 482 -5.90 -14.24 10.51
C CYS A 482 -4.77 -14.93 11.28
N PHE A 483 -3.55 -14.63 10.88
CA PHE A 483 -2.32 -15.02 11.57
C PHE A 483 -1.64 -13.77 12.12
N ARG A 484 -1.34 -13.74 13.42
CA ARG A 484 -0.60 -12.64 14.06
C ARG A 484 0.32 -13.17 15.13
N ASP A 485 1.53 -12.63 15.19
CA ASP A 485 2.49 -12.86 16.27
C ASP A 485 2.10 -11.99 17.47
N LEU A 486 1.53 -12.63 18.50
CA LEU A 486 0.94 -11.93 19.64
C LEU A 486 1.94 -11.67 20.77
N ASP A 487 3.04 -12.43 20.83
CA ASP A 487 4.06 -12.26 21.88
C ASP A 487 5.45 -11.87 21.37
N GLY A 488 5.58 -11.64 20.06
CA GLY A 488 6.80 -11.16 19.42
C GLY A 488 7.88 -12.23 19.31
N ASP A 489 7.51 -13.52 19.29
CA ASP A 489 8.47 -14.62 19.20
C ASP A 489 8.94 -14.91 17.77
N GLY A 490 8.42 -14.18 16.78
CA GLY A 490 8.71 -14.34 15.37
C GLY A 490 7.85 -15.42 14.70
N ARG A 491 6.81 -15.92 15.37
CA ARG A 491 5.83 -16.86 14.82
C ARG A 491 4.42 -16.41 15.14
N ALA A 492 3.56 -16.51 14.13
CA ALA A 492 2.19 -16.10 14.23
C ALA A 492 1.33 -17.18 14.91
N GLU A 493 0.53 -16.74 15.89
CA GLU A 493 -0.66 -17.45 16.33
C GLU A 493 -1.74 -17.43 15.26
N PHE A 494 -2.55 -18.50 15.23
CA PHE A 494 -3.77 -18.58 14.43
C PHE A 494 -4.96 -18.08 15.25
N MET A 495 -5.77 -17.22 14.64
CA MET A 495 -7.00 -16.72 15.24
C MET A 495 -8.18 -16.94 14.31
N ALA A 496 -9.31 -17.34 14.89
CA ALA A 496 -10.59 -17.38 14.20
C ALA A 496 -11.68 -16.80 15.10
N SER A 497 -12.37 -15.76 14.62
CA SER A 497 -13.48 -15.13 15.33
C SER A 497 -14.56 -14.62 14.38
N ASP A 498 -15.72 -15.28 14.46
CA ASP A 498 -16.97 -14.93 13.78
C ASP A 498 -18.18 -15.29 14.68
N ALA A 499 -19.37 -15.37 14.10
CA ALA A 499 -20.60 -15.70 14.83
C ALA A 499 -20.67 -17.16 15.35
N THR A 500 -19.78 -18.03 14.90
CA THR A 500 -19.80 -19.49 15.11
C THR A 500 -18.55 -20.03 15.80
N ILE A 501 -17.39 -19.40 15.59
CA ILE A 501 -16.11 -19.78 16.19
C ILE A 501 -15.45 -18.60 16.88
N ASN A 502 -14.79 -18.84 18.01
CA ASN A 502 -13.94 -17.88 18.69
C ASN A 502 -12.79 -18.60 19.40
N VAL A 503 -11.61 -18.62 18.79
CA VAL A 503 -10.45 -19.41 19.23
C VAL A 503 -9.13 -18.73 18.86
N VAL A 504 -8.11 -18.98 19.68
CA VAL A 504 -6.71 -18.65 19.39
C VAL A 504 -5.87 -19.90 19.61
N TYR A 505 -4.95 -20.17 18.69
CA TYR A 505 -4.05 -21.31 18.74
C TYR A 505 -2.61 -20.87 18.55
N ARG A 506 -1.71 -21.51 19.30
CA ARG A 506 -0.26 -21.42 19.15
C ARG A 506 0.30 -22.70 18.56
N TYR A 507 1.19 -22.57 17.59
CA TYR A 507 1.91 -23.72 17.05
C TYR A 507 3.07 -24.12 17.97
N ASP A 508 3.16 -25.40 18.30
CA ASP A 508 4.30 -25.99 19.01
C ASP A 508 5.15 -26.74 17.97
N SER A 509 6.32 -26.20 17.65
CA SER A 509 7.20 -26.77 16.62
C SER A 509 7.87 -28.08 17.06
N GLU A 510 8.05 -28.31 18.36
CA GLU A 510 8.60 -29.58 18.88
C GLU A 510 7.57 -30.71 18.76
N ARG A 511 6.30 -30.41 19.02
CA ARG A 511 5.20 -31.37 18.91
C ARG A 511 4.58 -31.45 17.53
N ALA A 512 4.94 -30.53 16.63
CA ALA A 512 4.35 -30.35 15.31
C ALA A 512 2.81 -30.29 15.37
N SER A 513 2.26 -29.50 16.28
CA SER A 513 0.82 -29.42 16.49
C SER A 513 0.36 -28.07 17.03
N TRP A 514 -0.88 -27.71 16.75
CA TRP A 514 -1.52 -26.53 17.33
C TRP A 514 -2.10 -26.82 18.72
N SER A 515 -1.85 -25.91 19.65
CA SER A 515 -2.40 -25.91 21.00
C SER A 515 -3.34 -24.72 21.17
N ARG A 516 -4.56 -24.99 21.67
CA ARG A 516 -5.53 -23.92 21.95
C ARG A 516 -5.04 -23.12 23.16
N LEU A 517 -5.02 -21.79 23.03
CA LEU A 517 -4.69 -20.88 24.11
C LEU A 517 -5.87 -20.69 25.07
N PRO A 518 -5.63 -20.29 26.34
CA PRO A 518 -6.68 -20.13 27.35
C PRO A 518 -7.55 -18.88 27.17
N PHE A 519 -7.28 -18.06 26.14
CA PHE A 519 -8.00 -16.85 25.82
C PHE A 519 -8.45 -16.84 24.35
N ALA A 520 -9.35 -15.91 24.02
CA ALA A 520 -9.80 -15.64 22.66
C ALA A 520 -10.08 -14.14 22.50
N VAL A 521 -10.63 -13.70 21.36
CA VAL A 521 -11.10 -12.30 21.28
C VAL A 521 -12.30 -12.11 22.23
N PRO A 522 -12.47 -10.93 22.85
CA PRO A 522 -13.52 -10.70 23.85
C PRO A 522 -14.96 -10.88 23.33
N ASP A 523 -15.89 -11.18 24.23
CA ASP A 523 -17.30 -11.42 23.89
C ASP A 523 -17.94 -10.25 23.13
N GLY A 524 -18.53 -10.55 21.97
CA GLY A 524 -19.17 -9.58 21.10
C GLY A 524 -18.20 -8.74 20.25
N VAL A 525 -16.92 -9.11 20.22
CA VAL A 525 -15.94 -8.67 19.24
C VAL A 525 -15.69 -9.82 18.27
N THR A 526 -15.80 -9.56 16.97
CA THR A 526 -15.48 -10.55 15.93
C THR A 526 -14.61 -9.94 14.84
N ILE A 527 -13.85 -10.77 14.14
CA ILE A 527 -13.05 -10.35 12.99
C ILE A 527 -13.97 -10.15 11.78
N ALA A 528 -14.89 -11.08 11.55
CA ALA A 528 -15.88 -11.00 10.48
C ALA A 528 -17.32 -11.08 10.99
N ASP A 529 -18.25 -10.52 10.20
CA ASP A 529 -19.68 -10.64 10.44
C ASP A 529 -20.23 -11.98 9.93
N ALA A 530 -21.52 -12.24 10.15
CA ALA A 530 -22.16 -13.48 9.73
C ALA A 530 -22.18 -13.71 8.19
N ARG A 531 -21.82 -12.71 7.38
CA ARG A 531 -21.66 -12.80 5.93
C ARG A 531 -20.19 -12.85 5.51
N GLY A 532 -19.25 -12.93 6.46
CA GLY A 532 -17.82 -12.92 6.19
C GLY A 532 -17.23 -11.54 5.85
N ARG A 533 -17.97 -10.45 6.09
CA ARG A 533 -17.50 -9.07 5.87
C ARG A 533 -16.77 -8.54 7.09
N ASP A 534 -16.11 -7.38 6.96
CA ASP A 534 -15.55 -6.64 8.10
C ASP A 534 -16.60 -6.42 9.20
N ALA A 535 -16.33 -6.89 10.42
CA ALA A 535 -17.20 -6.66 11.58
C ALA A 535 -16.94 -5.34 12.30
N GLY A 536 -15.86 -4.64 11.95
CA GLY A 536 -15.43 -3.39 12.58
C GLY A 536 -14.32 -3.55 13.61
N LEU A 537 -13.52 -4.62 13.53
CA LEU A 537 -12.34 -4.84 14.37
C LEU A 537 -11.08 -4.29 13.71
N ARG A 538 -10.24 -3.61 14.49
CA ARG A 538 -8.88 -3.21 14.12
C ARG A 538 -7.90 -3.70 15.19
N PHE A 539 -6.78 -4.23 14.74
CA PHE A 539 -5.61 -4.53 15.57
C PHE A 539 -4.70 -3.32 15.51
N VAL A 540 -4.47 -2.68 16.67
CA VAL A 540 -3.76 -1.42 16.78
C VAL A 540 -3.06 -1.40 18.13
N ASP A 541 -1.77 -1.09 18.18
CA ASP A 541 -1.09 -0.79 19.44
C ASP A 541 -1.52 0.61 19.92
N VAL A 542 -2.54 0.65 20.79
CA VAL A 542 -3.15 1.90 21.26
C VAL A 542 -2.34 2.49 22.42
N ASN A 543 -1.60 1.67 23.16
CA ASN A 543 -0.84 2.09 24.33
C ASN A 543 0.68 2.21 24.09
N ASP A 544 1.14 1.95 22.87
CA ASP A 544 2.56 2.00 22.45
C ASP A 544 3.44 1.00 23.23
N ASP A 545 2.88 -0.17 23.57
CA ASP A 545 3.60 -1.24 24.28
C ASP A 545 4.21 -2.31 23.36
N GLY A 546 4.05 -2.14 22.05
CA GLY A 546 4.58 -3.00 21.00
C GLY A 546 3.69 -4.21 20.70
N ARG A 547 2.47 -4.28 21.24
CA ARG A 547 1.54 -5.41 21.03
C ARG A 547 0.20 -4.91 20.51
N ASP A 548 -0.43 -5.74 19.68
CA ASP A 548 -1.72 -5.41 19.08
C ASP A 548 -2.84 -5.40 20.14
N ASP A 549 -3.44 -4.23 20.37
CA ASP A 549 -4.71 -4.10 21.06
C ASP A 549 -5.89 -4.21 20.08
N LEU A 550 -7.09 -4.43 20.62
CA LEU A 550 -8.31 -4.53 19.81
C LEU A 550 -9.15 -3.25 19.94
N VAL A 551 -9.42 -2.60 18.81
CA VAL A 551 -10.41 -1.53 18.71
C VAL A 551 -11.58 -2.04 17.88
N PHE A 552 -12.75 -2.15 18.50
CA PHE A 552 -13.98 -2.64 17.87
C PHE A 552 -15.05 -1.56 17.87
N SER A 553 -15.75 -1.37 16.74
CA SER A 553 -16.80 -0.37 16.65
C SER A 553 -17.76 -0.63 15.49
N ASN A 554 -19.01 -1.00 15.80
CA ASN A 554 -20.05 -1.25 14.81
C ASN A 554 -21.39 -0.56 15.15
N GLY A 555 -22.45 -0.92 14.42
CA GLY A 555 -23.80 -0.39 14.62
C GLY A 555 -24.46 -0.70 15.98
N GLU A 556 -23.92 -1.65 16.74
CA GLU A 556 -24.49 -2.08 18.02
C GLU A 556 -23.66 -1.65 19.23
N ARG A 557 -22.33 -1.71 19.12
CA ARG A 557 -21.41 -1.50 20.24
C ARG A 557 -20.04 -0.96 19.81
N PHE A 558 -19.26 -0.58 20.80
CA PHE A 558 -17.85 -0.27 20.67
C PHE A 558 -17.08 -0.78 21.89
N SER A 559 -15.83 -1.15 21.71
CA SER A 559 -14.93 -1.52 22.80
C SER A 559 -13.46 -1.40 22.41
N VAL A 560 -12.62 -1.13 23.42
CA VAL A 560 -11.16 -1.16 23.32
C VAL A 560 -10.65 -2.19 24.33
N HIS A 561 -9.82 -3.12 23.89
CA HIS A 561 -9.26 -4.17 24.75
C HIS A 561 -7.76 -4.29 24.55
N LEU A 562 -7.01 -4.06 25.62
CA LEU A 562 -5.56 -4.10 25.59
C LEU A 562 -5.04 -5.51 25.82
N PHE A 563 -4.01 -5.89 25.07
CA PHE A 563 -3.38 -7.19 25.23
C PHE A 563 -2.60 -7.25 26.55
N ALA A 564 -2.94 -8.20 27.41
CA ALA A 564 -2.31 -8.33 28.73
C ALA A 564 -1.14 -9.32 28.69
N SER A 565 -1.39 -10.56 28.24
CA SER A 565 -0.43 -11.65 28.25
C SER A 565 -0.93 -12.84 27.40
N MET A 566 -0.05 -13.80 27.11
CA MET A 566 -0.42 -15.10 26.51
C MET A 566 -1.23 -16.01 27.45
N THR A 567 -1.56 -15.56 28.67
CA THR A 567 -2.47 -16.28 29.58
C THR A 567 -3.83 -15.61 29.64
N ASP A 568 -3.87 -14.28 29.68
CA ASP A 568 -5.09 -13.51 29.92
C ASP A 568 -5.66 -12.88 28.63
N GLY A 569 -4.92 -12.88 27.52
CA GLY A 569 -5.31 -12.28 26.25
C GLY A 569 -5.65 -10.78 26.37
N TRP A 570 -6.65 -10.33 25.60
CA TRP A 570 -7.16 -8.96 25.63
C TRP A 570 -8.13 -8.70 26.81
N SER A 571 -7.66 -8.92 28.04
CA SER A 571 -8.48 -8.83 29.26
C SER A 571 -8.54 -7.44 29.88
N ARG A 572 -7.63 -6.53 29.52
CA ARG A 572 -7.60 -5.16 30.06
C ARG A 572 -8.53 -4.28 29.23
N ALA A 573 -9.54 -3.68 29.84
CA ALA A 573 -10.51 -2.85 29.13
C ALA A 573 -10.08 -1.38 29.04
N GLY A 574 -10.22 -0.79 27.86
CA GLY A 574 -10.34 0.66 27.64
C GLY A 574 -11.82 1.09 27.69
N ILE A 575 -12.23 2.02 26.84
CA ILE A 575 -13.65 2.41 26.73
C ILE A 575 -14.49 1.29 26.09
N ALA A 576 -15.72 1.11 26.56
CA ALA A 576 -16.69 0.19 25.96
C ALA A 576 -18.13 0.64 26.21
N GLY A 577 -19.05 0.27 25.33
CA GLY A 577 -20.48 0.58 25.49
C GLY A 577 -21.34 0.11 24.32
N ARG A 578 -22.67 0.24 24.48
CA ARG A 578 -23.64 0.02 23.39
C ARG A 578 -24.07 1.34 22.78
N ARG A 579 -24.48 1.31 21.52
CA ARG A 579 -25.06 2.49 20.86
C ARG A 579 -26.38 2.87 21.50
N GLY A 580 -26.56 4.16 21.79
CA GLY A 580 -27.77 4.70 22.42
C GLY A 580 -27.68 4.90 23.93
N ASP A 581 -26.65 4.35 24.60
CA ASP A 581 -26.50 4.42 26.06
C ASP A 581 -25.88 5.74 26.58
N GLY A 582 -25.62 6.71 25.69
CA GLY A 582 -25.07 8.03 26.04
C GLY A 582 -23.58 8.06 26.42
N ALA A 583 -22.88 6.93 26.36
CA ALA A 583 -21.43 6.84 26.59
C ALA A 583 -20.62 7.52 25.47
N VAL A 584 -19.40 7.98 25.79
CA VAL A 584 -18.42 8.44 24.79
C VAL A 584 -18.12 7.27 23.86
N SER A 585 -18.53 7.42 22.61
CA SER A 585 -18.48 6.35 21.63
C SER A 585 -17.26 6.46 20.72
N VAL A 586 -16.58 5.34 20.47
CA VAL A 586 -15.75 5.20 19.25
C VAL A 586 -16.67 5.36 18.04
N PRO A 587 -16.43 6.29 17.09
CA PRO A 587 -17.25 6.38 15.89
C PRO A 587 -17.28 5.03 15.16
N MET A 588 -18.40 4.71 14.51
CA MET A 588 -18.59 3.42 13.86
C MET A 588 -17.50 3.18 12.82
N ILE A 589 -16.77 2.07 12.92
CA ILE A 589 -15.86 1.59 11.88
C ILE A 589 -16.68 0.94 10.77
N VAL A 590 -17.68 0.13 11.17
CA VAL A 590 -18.67 -0.49 10.29
C VAL A 590 -20.08 -0.04 10.67
N ARG A 591 -20.92 0.24 9.67
CA ARG A 591 -22.29 0.73 9.84
C ARG A 591 -23.28 -0.42 10.09
N PRO A 592 -24.52 -0.13 10.53
CA PRO A 592 -25.54 -1.17 10.75
C PRO A 592 -25.87 -2.03 9.53
N ASP A 593 -25.70 -1.49 8.31
CA ASP A 593 -25.86 -2.24 7.06
C ASP A 593 -24.62 -3.09 6.67
N GLY A 594 -23.56 -2.98 7.46
CA GLY A 594 -22.26 -3.63 7.25
C GLY A 594 -21.34 -2.90 6.27
N THR A 595 -21.66 -1.67 5.86
CA THR A 595 -20.78 -0.87 5.01
C THR A 595 -19.67 -0.20 5.81
N ASN A 596 -18.52 0.00 5.16
CA ASN A 596 -17.37 0.68 5.72
C ASN A 596 -17.69 2.15 6.00
N SER A 597 -17.35 2.63 7.20
CA SER A 597 -17.65 4.02 7.63
C SER A 597 -16.49 5.00 7.42
N GLY A 598 -15.39 4.55 6.82
CA GLY A 598 -14.25 5.37 6.43
C GLY A 598 -13.21 5.52 7.52
N ALA A 599 -12.98 4.48 8.32
CA ALA A 599 -12.09 4.51 9.47
C ALA A 599 -10.67 4.00 9.16
N TRP A 600 -9.63 4.72 9.57
CA TRP A 600 -8.22 4.28 9.47
C TRP A 600 -7.38 4.82 10.63
N VAL A 601 -6.22 4.19 10.87
CA VAL A 601 -5.27 4.64 11.89
C VAL A 601 -4.21 5.53 11.24
N HIS A 602 -3.94 6.67 11.84
CA HIS A 602 -2.85 7.56 11.40
C HIS A 602 -2.46 8.51 12.53
N SER A 603 -1.17 8.82 12.70
CA SER A 603 -0.69 9.82 13.66
C SER A 603 -1.25 9.66 15.10
N GLY A 604 -1.30 8.42 15.61
CA GLY A 604 -1.77 8.12 16.99
C GLY A 604 -3.27 8.35 17.23
N LYS A 605 -4.07 8.34 16.16
CA LYS A 605 -5.53 8.51 16.22
C LYS A 605 -6.22 7.54 15.26
N LEU A 606 -7.46 7.23 15.57
CA LEU A 606 -8.40 6.65 14.63
C LEU A 606 -9.17 7.80 13.97
N TRP A 607 -9.06 7.90 12.65
CA TRP A 607 -9.67 8.94 11.82
C TRP A 607 -10.87 8.42 11.06
N PHE A 608 -11.80 9.30 10.74
CA PHE A 608 -12.98 9.01 9.94
C PHE A 608 -13.24 10.10 8.92
N GLN A 609 -13.48 9.69 7.68
CA GLN A 609 -13.97 10.57 6.62
C GLN A 609 -15.09 9.86 5.88
N ASN A 610 -16.29 10.44 5.94
CA ASN A 610 -17.47 9.95 5.24
C ASN A 610 -18.44 11.12 4.96
N GLU A 611 -19.59 10.83 4.35
CA GLU A 611 -20.53 11.86 3.93
C GLU A 611 -21.13 12.69 5.08
N GLN A 612 -20.94 12.28 6.33
CA GLN A 612 -21.42 12.96 7.53
C GLN A 612 -20.32 13.81 8.20
N THR A 613 -19.05 13.61 7.87
CA THR A 613 -17.92 14.27 8.56
C THR A 613 -17.53 15.62 7.96
N ASN A 614 -18.00 15.94 6.75
CA ASN A 614 -17.52 17.10 6.00
C ASN A 614 -17.76 18.47 6.68
N GLN A 615 -18.68 18.53 7.64
CA GLN A 615 -18.97 19.74 8.43
C GLN A 615 -18.15 19.82 9.73
N LEU A 616 -17.39 18.78 10.08
CA LEU A 616 -16.49 18.77 11.22
C LEU A 616 -15.18 19.51 10.89
N PRO A 617 -14.41 19.92 11.91
CA PRO A 617 -13.08 20.52 11.70
C PRO A 617 -12.20 19.65 10.81
N ASP A 618 -11.62 20.26 9.78
CA ASP A 618 -10.79 19.62 8.76
C ASP A 618 -11.51 18.54 7.92
N GLY A 619 -12.85 18.51 7.95
CA GLY A 619 -13.69 17.59 7.16
C GLY A 619 -13.71 16.14 7.67
N VAL A 620 -13.20 15.89 8.88
CA VAL A 620 -12.99 14.56 9.45
C VAL A 620 -13.43 14.48 10.91
N ASP A 621 -13.85 13.29 11.33
CA ASP A 621 -13.93 12.94 12.75
C ASP A 621 -12.66 12.22 13.17
N ARG A 622 -12.32 12.27 14.46
CA ARG A 622 -11.13 11.60 15.00
C ARG A 622 -11.27 11.32 16.49
N ILE A 623 -10.66 10.24 16.93
CA ILE A 623 -10.48 9.89 18.34
C ILE A 623 -9.03 9.50 18.57
N SER A 624 -8.37 10.14 19.53
CA SER A 624 -6.99 9.85 19.89
C SER A 624 -6.86 8.54 20.64
N PHE A 625 -5.67 7.95 20.61
CA PHE A 625 -5.39 6.75 21.41
C PHE A 625 -5.56 7.00 22.91
N ALA A 626 -5.21 8.19 23.40
CA ALA A 626 -5.47 8.57 24.79
C ALA A 626 -6.98 8.54 25.14
N GLU A 627 -7.84 9.06 24.27
CA GLU A 627 -9.30 8.99 24.45
C GLU A 627 -9.84 7.55 24.38
N LEU A 628 -9.28 6.70 23.49
CA LEU A 628 -9.61 5.28 23.43
C LEU A 628 -9.27 4.55 24.75
N LEU A 629 -8.25 5.02 25.47
CA LEU A 629 -7.87 4.53 26.80
C LEU A 629 -8.68 5.18 27.95
N GLY A 630 -9.65 6.05 27.64
CA GLY A 630 -10.54 6.68 28.61
C GLY A 630 -10.08 8.03 29.14
N ALA A 631 -9.07 8.66 28.54
CA ALA A 631 -8.75 10.05 28.84
C ALA A 631 -9.91 10.99 28.44
N ALA A 632 -10.01 12.13 29.11
CA ALA A 632 -10.94 13.18 28.70
C ALA A 632 -10.54 13.74 27.32
N LYS A 633 -11.54 14.13 26.52
CA LYS A 633 -11.34 14.73 25.20
C LYS A 633 -10.53 16.02 25.30
N GLU A 634 -9.45 16.11 24.54
CA GLU A 634 -8.58 17.29 24.43
C GLU A 634 -9.18 18.41 23.55
#